data_AF-A0A0G1GC13-F1
#
_entry.id   AF-A0A0G1GC13-F1
#
_cell.length_a   1.000
_cell.length_b   1.000
_cell.length_c   1.000
_cell.angle_alpha   90.00
_cell.angle_beta   90.00
_cell.angle_gamma   90.00
#
_symmetry.space_group_name_H-M   'P 1'
#
loop_
_entity.id
_entity.type
_entity.pdbx_description
1 polymer ?
#
loop_
_entity_poly.entity_id
_entity_poly.type
_entity_poly.pdbx_seq_one_letter_code
_entity_poly.pdbx_strand_id
1 'polypeptide(L)'
;MTNLSDDPLSQLIVNTEELDRKKLAELLDGYCAISKDGQIRPISNFPQLDSTSKVLAIILAQKAAKTLGLVETDQISPSSIEEISGLPGGTVRVKLMELRQQRIVDSTKGSYSIPNHSIIHVRLNTGQNPKKGPVLSRAKTHVTKTAKPDSEELKKLLPINQEQIGEKRLNLLLSPGKYLERALAVLTIAREIGIEALTPNDITRFMKEKIRVNVIRENISLALGRGTKYVDRSPSTQRGVYSYRIMVSGDQLLERALKILSQNEGK
;
A
#
# COMPACT_ATOMS: atom_id res chain seq x y z
N MET A 1 -16.18 -47.22 -27.27
CA MET A 1 -15.83 -46.96 -25.86
C MET A 1 -14.33 -46.76 -25.81
N THR A 2 -13.87 -45.51 -25.90
CA THR A 2 -12.45 -45.15 -25.80
C THR A 2 -12.07 -45.17 -24.32
N ASN A 3 -11.13 -46.05 -23.96
CA ASN A 3 -10.62 -46.18 -22.60
C ASN A 3 -9.98 -44.84 -22.17
N LEU A 4 -10.47 -44.27 -21.08
CA LEU A 4 -9.98 -43.03 -20.45
C LEU A 4 -8.51 -43.11 -19.98
N SER A 5 -7.89 -44.29 -20.08
CA SER A 5 -6.63 -44.65 -19.43
C SER A 5 -5.36 -44.26 -20.21
N ASP A 6 -5.48 -43.88 -21.49
CA ASP A 6 -4.35 -43.53 -22.37
C ASP A 6 -4.34 -42.05 -22.80
N ASP A 7 -5.26 -41.22 -22.29
CA ASP A 7 -5.30 -39.80 -22.60
C ASP A 7 -4.27 -39.05 -21.73
N PRO A 8 -3.26 -38.36 -22.28
CA PRO A 8 -2.32 -37.55 -21.50
C PRO A 8 -3.00 -36.46 -20.66
N LEU A 9 -4.21 -36.03 -21.01
CA LEU A 9 -5.01 -35.10 -20.20
C LEU A 9 -5.65 -35.77 -18.98
N SER A 10 -5.84 -37.08 -18.99
CA SER A 10 -6.34 -37.83 -17.81
C SER A 10 -5.37 -37.74 -16.63
N GLN A 11 -4.07 -37.54 -16.89
CA GLN A 11 -3.05 -37.31 -15.86
C GLN A 11 -3.18 -35.94 -15.17
N LEU A 12 -3.91 -34.99 -15.76
CA LEU A 12 -4.16 -33.66 -15.18
C LEU A 12 -5.41 -33.65 -14.29
N ILE A 13 -6.18 -34.74 -14.24
CA ILE A 13 -7.36 -34.87 -13.37
C ILE A 13 -6.86 -35.11 -11.94
N VAL A 14 -6.72 -34.02 -11.19
CA VAL A 14 -6.36 -34.04 -9.76
C VAL A 14 -7.63 -33.85 -8.94
N ASN A 15 -7.78 -34.64 -7.87
CA ASN A 15 -8.83 -34.41 -6.88
C ASN A 15 -8.51 -33.14 -6.08
N THR A 16 -9.03 -32.00 -6.53
CA THR A 16 -8.76 -30.66 -5.97
C THR A 16 -9.01 -30.61 -4.46
N GLU A 17 -10.02 -31.33 -3.96
CA GLU A 17 -10.36 -31.34 -2.53
C GLU A 17 -9.29 -32.00 -1.66
N GLU A 18 -8.71 -33.11 -2.12
CA GLU A 18 -7.64 -33.80 -1.40
C GLU A 18 -6.35 -32.99 -1.37
N LEU A 19 -6.04 -32.29 -2.47
CA LEU A 19 -4.89 -31.41 -2.58
C LEU A 19 -5.01 -30.21 -1.63
N ASP A 20 -6.20 -29.59 -1.60
CA ASP A 20 -6.51 -28.48 -0.68
C ASP A 20 -6.40 -28.91 0.78
N ARG A 21 -6.90 -30.10 1.14
CA ARG A 21 -6.81 -30.65 2.51
C ARG A 21 -5.37 -30.84 2.98
N LYS A 22 -4.53 -31.47 2.14
CA LYS A 22 -3.11 -31.67 2.47
C LYS A 22 -2.39 -30.34 2.64
N LYS A 23 -2.65 -29.37 1.76
CA LYS A 23 -2.00 -28.05 1.84
C LYS A 23 -2.45 -27.25 3.06
N LEU A 24 -3.74 -27.30 3.40
CA LEU A 24 -4.25 -26.65 4.61
C LEU A 24 -3.62 -27.24 5.88
N ALA A 25 -3.49 -28.58 5.95
CA ALA A 25 -2.83 -29.23 7.08
C ALA A 25 -1.36 -28.79 7.19
N GLU A 26 -0.60 -28.81 6.08
CA GLU A 26 0.80 -28.38 6.05
C GLU A 26 0.97 -26.90 6.46
N LEU A 27 0.08 -26.02 6.00
CA LEU A 27 0.17 -24.59 6.31
C LEU A 27 -0.19 -24.28 7.77
N LEU A 28 -1.13 -25.02 8.36
CA LEU A 28 -1.61 -24.75 9.72
C LEU A 28 -0.82 -25.49 10.80
N ASP A 29 -0.08 -26.53 10.43
CA ASP A 29 0.70 -27.34 11.36
C ASP A 29 1.69 -26.47 12.16
N GLY A 30 1.68 -26.66 13.48
CA GLY A 30 2.46 -25.85 14.41
C GLY A 30 1.96 -24.42 14.67
N TYR A 31 0.97 -23.91 13.93
CA TYR A 31 0.44 -22.54 14.10
C TYR A 31 -0.97 -22.48 14.67
N CYS A 32 -1.91 -23.27 14.15
CA CYS A 32 -3.31 -23.25 14.61
C CYS A 32 -3.81 -24.67 14.85
N ALA A 33 -4.48 -24.89 15.98
CA ALA A 33 -5.28 -26.07 16.24
C ALA A 33 -6.77 -25.75 16.05
N ILE A 34 -7.53 -26.73 15.58
CA ILE A 34 -8.99 -26.65 15.48
C ILE A 34 -9.55 -27.67 16.46
N SER A 35 -10.35 -27.24 17.42
CA SER A 35 -10.99 -28.14 18.38
C SER A 35 -12.23 -28.81 17.78
N LYS A 36 -12.74 -29.85 18.45
CA LYS A 36 -13.87 -30.67 17.96
C LYS A 36 -15.18 -29.89 17.80
N ASP A 37 -15.29 -28.74 18.47
CA ASP A 37 -16.39 -27.77 18.38
C ASP A 37 -16.17 -26.71 17.29
N GLY A 38 -15.11 -26.83 16.48
CA GLY A 38 -14.80 -25.92 15.38
C GLY A 38 -14.10 -24.62 15.79
N GLN A 39 -13.75 -24.46 17.08
CA GLN A 39 -13.02 -23.27 17.53
C GLN A 39 -11.55 -23.32 17.11
N ILE A 40 -11.03 -22.17 16.66
CA ILE A 40 -9.63 -22.01 16.25
C ILE A 40 -8.83 -21.55 17.45
N ARG A 41 -7.75 -22.28 17.78
CA ARG A 41 -6.84 -21.98 18.88
C ARG A 41 -5.41 -21.79 18.36
N PRO A 42 -4.83 -20.59 18.49
CA PRO A 42 -3.41 -20.39 18.25
C PRO A 42 -2.55 -21.28 19.15
N ILE A 43 -1.51 -21.89 18.59
CA ILE A 43 -0.54 -22.72 19.33
C ILE A 43 0.86 -22.10 19.31
N SER A 44 1.85 -22.82 19.85
CA SER A 44 3.17 -22.31 20.24
C SER A 44 3.93 -21.49 19.19
N ASN A 45 3.82 -21.81 17.90
CA ASN A 45 4.54 -21.08 16.84
C ASN A 45 3.71 -19.92 16.26
N PHE A 46 2.42 -19.81 16.57
CA PHE A 46 1.57 -18.72 16.09
C PHE A 46 2.08 -17.32 16.46
N PRO A 47 2.56 -17.06 17.70
CA PRO A 47 3.07 -15.74 18.05
C PRO A 47 4.27 -15.32 17.20
N GLN A 48 5.02 -16.28 16.64
CA GLN A 48 6.18 -16.04 15.80
C GLN A 48 5.80 -15.58 14.39
N LEU A 49 4.55 -15.77 13.95
CA LEU A 49 4.06 -15.28 12.68
C LEU A 49 4.02 -13.76 12.63
N ASP A 50 4.29 -13.18 11.46
CA ASP A 50 4.05 -11.76 11.22
C ASP A 50 2.54 -11.44 11.23
N SER A 51 2.18 -10.16 11.34
CA SER A 51 0.77 -9.77 11.46
C SER A 51 -0.08 -10.21 10.27
N THR A 52 0.48 -10.24 9.06
CA THR A 52 -0.22 -10.68 7.85
C THR A 52 -0.46 -12.19 7.89
N SER A 53 0.54 -12.98 8.26
CA SER A 53 0.46 -14.43 8.35
C SER A 53 -0.44 -14.88 9.49
N LYS A 54 -0.51 -14.14 10.60
CA LYS A 54 -1.48 -14.39 11.68
C LYS A 54 -2.92 -14.29 11.19
N VAL A 55 -3.23 -13.24 10.44
CA VAL A 55 -4.56 -13.06 9.84
C VAL A 55 -4.86 -14.19 8.84
N LEU A 56 -3.90 -14.51 7.96
CA LEU A 56 -4.06 -15.60 6.99
C LEU A 56 -4.26 -16.96 7.64
N ALA A 57 -3.46 -17.30 8.66
CA ALA A 57 -3.54 -18.56 9.37
C ALA A 57 -4.92 -18.78 10.00
N ILE A 58 -5.55 -17.72 10.51
CA ILE A 58 -6.90 -17.80 11.07
C ILE A 58 -7.96 -18.02 9.98
N ILE A 59 -7.88 -17.30 8.85
CA ILE A 59 -8.84 -17.49 7.75
C ILE A 59 -8.68 -18.89 7.12
N LEU A 60 -7.43 -19.37 7.00
CA LEU A 60 -7.14 -20.74 6.57
C LEU A 60 -7.70 -21.77 7.56
N ALA A 61 -7.55 -21.54 8.87
CA ALA A 61 -8.11 -22.42 9.89
C ALA A 61 -9.65 -22.45 9.85
N GLN A 62 -10.31 -21.32 9.59
CA GLN A 62 -11.76 -21.29 9.37
C GLN A 62 -12.15 -22.11 8.15
N LYS A 63 -11.39 -22.00 7.06
CA LYS A 63 -11.63 -22.80 5.85
C LYS A 63 -11.44 -24.29 6.11
N ALA A 64 -10.38 -24.66 6.82
CA ALA A 64 -10.12 -26.05 7.23
C ALA A 64 -11.24 -26.58 8.13
N ALA A 65 -11.75 -25.79 9.08
CA ALA A 65 -12.88 -26.17 9.93
C ALA A 65 -14.14 -26.46 9.10
N LYS A 66 -14.43 -25.67 8.06
CA LYS A 66 -15.54 -25.93 7.13
C LYS A 66 -15.30 -27.21 6.34
N THR A 67 -14.09 -27.40 5.81
CA THR A 67 -13.74 -28.62 5.06
C THR A 67 -13.86 -29.89 5.91
N LEU A 68 -13.65 -29.78 7.23
CA LEU A 68 -13.87 -30.85 8.21
C LEU A 68 -15.34 -31.02 8.64
N GLY A 69 -16.24 -30.15 8.17
CA GLY A 69 -17.66 -30.17 8.56
C GLY A 69 -17.94 -29.70 9.99
N LEU A 70 -16.98 -29.02 10.64
CA LEU A 70 -17.11 -28.54 12.02
C LEU A 70 -17.84 -27.19 12.11
N VAL A 71 -17.87 -26.44 11.00
CA VAL A 71 -18.55 -25.15 10.87
C VAL A 71 -19.26 -25.08 9.53
N GLU A 72 -20.38 -24.36 9.49
CA GLU A 72 -21.21 -24.24 8.27
C GLU A 72 -20.59 -23.31 7.22
N THR A 73 -19.77 -22.34 7.64
CA THR A 73 -19.23 -21.31 6.74
C THR A 73 -17.71 -21.13 6.90
N ASP A 74 -17.04 -20.82 5.78
CA ASP A 74 -15.61 -20.48 5.71
C ASP A 74 -15.38 -18.97 5.77
N GLN A 75 -16.43 -18.23 6.13
CA GLN A 75 -16.40 -16.78 6.27
C GLN A 75 -16.11 -16.43 7.72
N ILE A 76 -15.17 -15.50 7.93
CA ILE A 76 -14.84 -15.02 9.27
C ILE A 76 -14.86 -13.49 9.32
N SER A 77 -15.41 -12.95 10.40
CA SER A 77 -15.49 -11.50 10.61
C SER A 77 -14.16 -10.92 11.10
N PRO A 78 -13.86 -9.63 10.82
CA PRO A 78 -12.68 -8.97 11.37
C PRO A 78 -12.62 -9.01 12.91
N SER A 79 -13.77 -8.94 13.57
CA SER A 79 -13.88 -8.97 15.04
C SER A 79 -13.44 -10.32 15.60
N SER A 80 -13.88 -11.41 14.97
CA SER A 80 -13.47 -12.77 15.33
C SER A 80 -11.98 -12.99 15.09
N ILE A 81 -11.42 -12.43 14.01
CA ILE A 81 -9.98 -12.49 13.75
C ILE A 81 -9.21 -11.72 14.83
N GLU A 82 -9.68 -10.54 15.24
CA GLU A 82 -9.07 -9.74 16.31
C GLU A 82 -9.03 -10.52 17.63
N GLU A 83 -10.15 -11.15 18.01
CA GLU A 83 -10.25 -11.96 19.22
C GLU A 83 -9.29 -13.16 19.20
N ILE A 84 -9.26 -13.92 18.10
CA ILE A 84 -8.42 -15.12 17.99
C ILE A 84 -6.93 -14.74 17.83
N SER A 85 -6.61 -13.69 17.07
CA SER A 85 -5.21 -13.30 16.79
C SER A 85 -4.56 -12.49 17.90
N GLY A 86 -5.35 -11.84 18.75
CA GLY A 86 -4.89 -10.82 19.70
C GLY A 86 -4.32 -9.56 19.03
N LEU A 87 -4.54 -9.37 17.72
CA LEU A 87 -4.10 -8.17 17.00
C LEU A 87 -5.11 -7.03 17.15
N PRO A 88 -4.68 -5.76 17.26
CA PRO A 88 -5.61 -4.65 17.28
C PRO A 88 -6.47 -4.60 16.01
N GLY A 89 -7.78 -4.37 16.13
CA GLY A 89 -8.72 -4.38 15.01
C GLY A 89 -8.33 -3.44 13.87
N GLY A 90 -7.71 -2.29 14.18
CA GLY A 90 -7.14 -1.39 13.17
C GLY A 90 -6.06 -2.06 12.31
N THR A 91 -5.22 -2.89 12.92
CA THR A 91 -4.18 -3.67 12.21
C THR A 91 -4.82 -4.77 11.37
N VAL A 92 -5.78 -5.50 11.94
CA VAL A 92 -6.51 -6.58 11.25
C VAL A 92 -7.18 -6.04 9.98
N ARG A 93 -7.90 -4.91 10.06
CA ARG A 93 -8.57 -4.28 8.91
C ARG A 93 -7.59 -3.87 7.81
N VAL A 94 -6.46 -3.27 8.18
CA VAL A 94 -5.42 -2.89 7.20
C VAL A 94 -4.86 -4.14 6.51
N LYS A 95 -4.58 -5.21 7.26
CA LYS A 95 -4.06 -6.47 6.68
C LYS A 95 -5.08 -7.18 5.80
N LEU A 96 -6.33 -7.21 6.19
CA LEU A 96 -7.41 -7.74 5.34
C LEU A 96 -7.57 -6.95 4.04
N MET A 97 -7.44 -5.62 4.09
CA MET A 97 -7.46 -4.77 2.90
C MET A 97 -6.28 -5.06 1.96
N GLU A 98 -5.06 -5.17 2.50
CA GLU A 98 -3.85 -5.53 1.74
C GLU A 98 -4.00 -6.91 1.06
N LEU A 99 -4.45 -7.91 1.81
CA LEU A 99 -4.65 -9.28 1.31
C LEU A 99 -5.72 -9.36 0.21
N ARG A 100 -6.79 -8.56 0.34
CA ARG A 100 -7.81 -8.42 -0.69
C ARG A 100 -7.27 -7.76 -1.94
N GLN A 101 -6.46 -6.71 -1.80
CA GLN A 101 -5.81 -6.05 -2.94
C GLN A 101 -4.88 -7.02 -3.70
N GLN A 102 -4.25 -7.95 -2.98
CA GLN A 102 -3.43 -9.03 -3.54
C GLN A 102 -4.26 -10.21 -4.10
N ARG A 103 -5.61 -10.16 -4.02
CA ARG A 103 -6.52 -11.24 -4.44
C ARG A 103 -6.30 -12.58 -3.74
N ILE A 104 -5.75 -12.54 -2.53
CA ILE A 104 -5.55 -13.75 -1.71
C ILE A 104 -6.82 -14.09 -0.93
N VAL A 105 -7.57 -13.06 -0.52
CA VAL A 105 -8.77 -13.18 0.31
C VAL A 105 -9.92 -12.43 -0.36
N ASP A 106 -11.11 -13.03 -0.35
CA ASP A 106 -12.36 -12.42 -0.77
C ASP A 106 -13.16 -11.91 0.41
N SER A 107 -13.98 -10.88 0.16
CA SER A 107 -14.85 -10.27 1.16
C SER A 107 -16.30 -10.35 0.70
N THR A 108 -17.13 -11.06 1.46
CA THR A 108 -18.57 -11.18 1.23
C THR A 108 -19.32 -10.66 2.44
N LYS A 109 -20.16 -9.63 2.26
CA LYS A 109 -20.97 -9.01 3.33
C LYS A 109 -20.16 -8.60 4.58
N GLY A 110 -18.89 -8.22 4.41
CA GLY A 110 -18.01 -7.80 5.51
C GLY A 110 -17.26 -8.93 6.23
N SER A 111 -17.45 -10.18 5.79
CA SER A 111 -16.71 -11.35 6.24
C SER A 111 -15.73 -11.81 5.18
N TYR A 112 -14.65 -12.47 5.59
CA TYR A 112 -13.51 -12.79 4.75
C TYR A 112 -13.33 -14.30 4.60
N SER A 113 -12.95 -14.74 3.40
CA SER A 113 -12.72 -16.15 3.06
C SER A 113 -11.60 -16.28 2.02
N ILE A 114 -10.86 -17.39 2.04
CA ILE A 114 -9.83 -17.67 1.04
C ILE A 114 -10.43 -18.53 -0.08
N PRO A 115 -10.36 -18.11 -1.35
CA PRO A 115 -10.75 -18.95 -2.49
C PRO A 115 -9.84 -20.18 -2.64
N ASN A 116 -10.36 -21.29 -3.13
CA ASN A 116 -9.58 -22.55 -3.25
C ASN A 116 -8.34 -22.38 -4.13
N HIS A 117 -8.46 -21.70 -5.27
CA HIS A 117 -7.33 -21.43 -6.17
C HIS A 117 -6.19 -20.64 -5.51
N SER A 118 -6.49 -19.84 -4.48
CA SER A 118 -5.49 -19.03 -3.80
C SER A 118 -4.66 -19.83 -2.80
N ILE A 119 -5.16 -20.96 -2.28
CA ILE A 119 -4.49 -21.78 -1.24
C ILE A 119 -3.09 -22.21 -1.68
N ILE A 120 -2.93 -22.55 -2.96
CA ILE A 120 -1.66 -23.01 -3.55
C ILE A 120 -0.57 -21.93 -3.44
N HIS A 121 -0.96 -20.66 -3.45
CA HIS A 121 -0.03 -19.52 -3.46
C HIS A 121 0.21 -18.92 -2.07
N VAL A 122 -0.52 -19.36 -1.04
CA VAL A 122 -0.36 -18.83 0.31
C VAL A 122 0.92 -19.37 0.96
N ARG A 123 1.66 -18.49 1.63
CA ARG A 123 2.79 -18.83 2.49
C ARG A 123 2.67 -18.09 3.82
N LEU A 124 2.89 -18.80 4.92
CA LEU A 124 2.97 -18.19 6.24
C LEU A 124 4.43 -17.87 6.56
N ASN A 125 4.70 -16.61 6.90
CA ASN A 125 6.03 -16.14 7.22
C ASN A 125 6.15 -15.91 8.73
N THR A 126 7.18 -16.52 9.33
CA THR A 126 7.62 -16.15 10.67
C THR A 126 8.32 -14.79 10.61
N GLY A 127 8.09 -13.93 11.60
CA GLY A 127 8.62 -12.57 11.70
C GLY A 127 10.15 -12.43 11.77
N GLN A 128 10.91 -13.50 11.52
CA GLN A 128 12.34 -13.46 11.27
C GLN A 128 12.61 -12.94 9.85
N ASN A 129 12.39 -11.65 9.65
CA ASN A 129 12.98 -10.95 8.53
C ASN A 129 14.52 -10.94 8.74
N PRO A 130 15.36 -11.32 7.76
CA PRO A 130 16.81 -11.19 7.91
C PRO A 130 17.18 -9.75 8.24
N LYS A 131 17.84 -9.59 9.38
CA LYS A 131 18.41 -8.37 9.99
C LYS A 131 18.40 -7.13 9.08
N LYS A 132 17.36 -6.30 9.19
CA LYS A 132 17.59 -4.84 9.11
C LYS A 132 18.41 -4.49 10.34
N GLY A 133 19.57 -3.85 10.15
CA GLY A 133 20.55 -3.50 11.20
C GLY A 133 19.95 -2.75 12.40
N PRO A 134 20.74 -2.48 13.45
CA PRO A 134 20.24 -2.11 14.76
C PRO A 134 19.34 -0.88 14.67
N VAL A 135 18.03 -1.09 14.77
CA VAL A 135 17.07 -0.02 14.98
C VAL A 135 17.20 0.34 16.45
N LEU A 136 17.93 1.43 16.72
CA LEU A 136 17.86 2.13 18.01
C LEU A 136 16.39 2.18 18.44
N SER A 137 16.10 1.64 19.61
CA SER A 137 14.77 1.62 20.21
C SER A 137 14.15 3.01 20.13
N ARG A 138 13.23 3.21 19.20
CA ARG A 138 12.45 4.44 19.15
C ARG A 138 11.58 4.43 20.40
N ALA A 139 11.97 5.24 21.38
CA ALA A 139 11.10 5.63 22.48
C ALA A 139 9.71 5.94 21.91
N LYS A 140 8.68 5.37 22.53
CA LYS A 140 7.27 5.58 22.17
C LYS A 140 7.01 7.08 22.14
N THR A 141 7.04 7.67 20.95
CA THR A 141 6.64 9.06 20.77
C THR A 141 5.13 9.07 20.93
N HIS A 142 4.66 9.61 22.06
CA HIS A 142 3.29 10.05 22.20
C HIS A 142 2.98 10.96 21.01
N VAL A 143 2.18 10.48 20.04
CA VAL A 143 1.72 11.32 18.94
C VAL A 143 0.60 12.18 19.50
N THR A 144 0.99 13.27 20.17
CA THR A 144 0.16 14.46 20.19
C THR A 144 0.00 14.88 18.74
N LYS A 145 -1.25 15.05 18.28
CA LYS A 145 -1.59 15.77 17.05
C LYS A 145 -1.09 17.20 17.20
N THR A 146 0.21 17.41 17.03
CA THR A 146 0.78 18.72 16.81
C THR A 146 0.57 18.99 15.34
N ALA A 147 -0.40 19.86 15.04
CA ALA A 147 -0.42 20.55 13.76
C ALA A 147 0.99 21.10 13.55
N LYS A 148 1.73 20.53 12.59
CA LYS A 148 3.05 21.06 12.24
C LYS A 148 2.85 22.51 11.85
N PRO A 149 3.70 23.44 12.32
CA PRO A 149 3.63 24.82 11.89
C PRO A 149 3.71 24.86 10.36
N ASP A 150 2.71 25.48 9.74
CA ASP A 150 2.66 25.75 8.31
C ASP A 150 3.95 26.48 7.93
N SER A 151 4.67 25.97 6.94
CA SER A 151 5.83 26.66 6.40
C SER A 151 5.39 28.03 5.89
N GLU A 152 6.18 29.06 6.14
CA GLU A 152 5.88 30.43 5.69
C GLU A 152 5.77 30.46 4.16
N GLU A 153 6.52 29.58 3.48
CA GLU A 153 6.44 29.34 2.05
C GLU A 153 5.07 28.83 1.61
N LEU A 154 4.49 27.86 2.33
CA LEU A 154 3.17 27.33 1.99
C LEU A 154 2.07 28.37 2.22
N LYS A 155 2.15 29.19 3.27
CA LYS A 155 1.18 30.27 3.51
C LYS A 155 1.14 31.28 2.37
N LYS A 156 2.28 31.52 1.72
CA LYS A 156 2.39 32.37 0.51
C LYS A 156 1.88 31.69 -0.76
N LEU A 157 1.96 30.35 -0.82
CA LEU A 157 1.61 29.57 -2.02
C LEU A 157 0.11 29.26 -2.13
N LEU A 158 -0.59 29.03 -1.02
CA LEU A 158 -2.01 28.66 -1.02
C LEU A 158 -3.00 29.73 -1.56
N PRO A 159 -2.75 31.04 -1.41
CA PRO A 159 -3.65 32.08 -1.92
C PRO A 159 -3.72 32.18 -3.46
N ILE A 160 -2.79 31.58 -4.20
CA ILE A 160 -2.68 31.71 -5.66
C ILE A 160 -3.98 31.30 -6.36
N ASN A 161 -4.50 32.13 -7.27
CA ASN A 161 -5.72 31.82 -8.03
C ASN A 161 -5.44 30.85 -9.20
N GLN A 162 -6.48 30.13 -9.67
CA GLN A 162 -6.32 29.18 -10.78
C GLN A 162 -5.82 29.86 -12.07
N GLU A 163 -6.22 31.12 -12.29
CA GLU A 163 -5.74 31.94 -13.42
C GLU A 163 -4.22 32.14 -13.39
N GLN A 164 -3.64 32.30 -12.20
CA GLN A 164 -2.19 32.47 -12.03
C GLN A 164 -1.41 31.17 -12.24
N ILE A 165 -2.06 30.01 -12.12
CA ILE A 165 -1.45 28.71 -12.41
C ILE A 165 -1.37 28.50 -13.93
N GLY A 166 -2.37 28.97 -14.67
CA GLY A 166 -2.51 28.75 -16.11
C GLY A 166 -3.04 27.35 -16.45
N GLU A 167 -3.90 27.29 -17.47
CA GLU A 167 -4.65 26.08 -17.83
C GLU A 167 -3.75 24.86 -18.11
N LYS A 168 -2.67 25.06 -18.87
CA LYS A 168 -1.75 23.97 -19.22
C LYS A 168 -1.10 23.32 -18.00
N ARG A 169 -0.70 24.13 -17.00
CA ARG A 169 -0.11 23.63 -15.77
C ARG A 169 -1.17 22.99 -14.88
N LEU A 170 -2.39 23.53 -14.86
CA LEU A 170 -3.50 22.93 -14.15
C LEU A 170 -3.81 21.52 -14.68
N ASN A 171 -3.88 21.35 -16.00
CA ASN A 171 -4.10 20.04 -16.63
C ASN A 171 -2.98 19.05 -16.29
N LEU A 172 -1.72 19.50 -16.30
CA LEU A 172 -0.59 18.68 -15.85
C LEU A 172 -0.73 18.28 -14.37
N LEU A 173 -1.11 19.21 -13.49
CA LEU A 173 -1.28 18.94 -12.06
C LEU A 173 -2.45 17.99 -11.76
N LEU A 174 -3.49 17.98 -12.59
CA LEU A 174 -4.62 17.06 -12.51
C LEU A 174 -4.28 15.67 -13.07
N SER A 175 -3.32 15.57 -13.99
CA SER A 175 -2.96 14.29 -14.60
C SER A 175 -2.42 13.26 -13.58
N PRO A 176 -2.88 12.00 -13.63
CA PRO A 176 -2.38 10.95 -12.76
C PRO A 176 -0.94 10.56 -13.13
N GLY A 177 -0.15 10.14 -12.14
CA GLY A 177 1.26 9.80 -12.32
C GLY A 177 2.15 11.04 -12.46
N LYS A 178 3.23 10.93 -13.25
CA LYS A 178 4.18 12.01 -13.60
C LYS A 178 4.57 12.91 -12.42
N TYR A 179 4.93 12.27 -11.29
CA TYR A 179 5.17 12.97 -10.02
C TYR A 179 6.29 14.00 -10.10
N LEU A 180 7.28 13.77 -10.95
CA LEU A 180 8.40 14.70 -11.15
C LEU A 180 7.90 15.96 -11.85
N GLU A 181 7.22 15.82 -12.98
CA GLU A 181 6.68 16.93 -13.78
C GLU A 181 5.70 17.77 -12.97
N ARG A 182 4.85 17.13 -12.18
CA ARG A 182 3.90 17.81 -11.29
C ARG A 182 4.61 18.56 -10.18
N ALA A 183 5.64 17.96 -9.57
CA ALA A 183 6.44 18.65 -8.56
C ALA A 183 7.20 19.85 -9.16
N LEU A 184 7.74 19.71 -10.37
CA LEU A 184 8.39 20.80 -11.10
C LEU A 184 7.40 21.93 -11.40
N ALA A 185 6.18 21.62 -11.84
CA ALA A 185 5.15 22.62 -12.06
C ALA A 185 4.85 23.44 -10.80
N VAL A 186 4.74 22.79 -9.63
CA VAL A 186 4.55 23.48 -8.35
C VAL A 186 5.77 24.34 -7.99
N LEU A 187 6.99 23.84 -8.21
CA LEU A 187 8.22 24.60 -7.97
C LEU A 187 8.32 25.84 -8.89
N THR A 188 7.91 25.73 -10.14
CA THR A 188 7.85 26.88 -11.06
C THR A 188 6.85 27.94 -10.59
N ILE A 189 5.64 27.53 -10.19
CA ILE A 189 4.63 28.42 -9.62
C ILE A 189 5.16 29.12 -8.36
N ALA A 190 5.84 28.36 -7.49
CA ALA A 190 6.45 28.90 -6.27
C ALA A 190 7.52 29.94 -6.60
N ARG A 191 8.38 29.68 -7.58
CA ARG A 191 9.41 30.63 -8.04
C ARG A 191 8.80 31.93 -8.57
N GLU A 192 7.70 31.84 -9.31
CA GLU A 192 7.00 33.01 -9.88
C GLU A 192 6.45 33.96 -8.81
N ILE A 193 6.13 33.44 -7.62
CA ILE A 193 5.71 34.25 -6.48
C ILE A 193 6.85 34.55 -5.48
N GLY A 194 8.10 34.33 -5.89
CA GLY A 194 9.29 34.63 -5.09
C GLY A 194 9.62 33.61 -4.00
N ILE A 195 9.08 32.40 -4.06
CA ILE A 195 9.48 31.28 -3.18
C ILE A 195 10.62 30.52 -3.85
N GLU A 196 11.78 30.50 -3.21
CA GLU A 196 12.98 29.93 -3.81
C GLU A 196 13.05 28.40 -3.77
N ALA A 197 12.43 27.78 -2.76
CA ALA A 197 12.47 26.33 -2.60
C ALA A 197 11.26 25.83 -1.81
N LEU A 198 10.84 24.59 -2.09
CA LEU A 198 9.75 23.93 -1.37
C LEU A 198 10.19 22.55 -0.89
N THR A 199 9.62 22.11 0.23
CA THR A 199 9.76 20.72 0.67
C THR A 199 8.72 19.83 -0.02
N PRO A 200 8.94 18.50 -0.09
CA PRO A 200 7.93 17.58 -0.60
C PRO A 200 6.60 17.65 0.14
N ASN A 201 6.62 18.06 1.42
CA ASN A 201 5.41 18.23 2.21
C ASN A 201 4.59 19.43 1.73
N ASP A 202 5.26 20.56 1.44
CA ASP A 202 4.60 21.77 0.95
C ASP A 202 3.95 21.52 -0.42
N ILE A 203 4.68 20.84 -1.32
CA ILE A 203 4.18 20.46 -2.64
C ILE A 203 2.94 19.57 -2.49
N THR A 204 3.01 18.54 -1.65
CA THR A 204 1.88 17.62 -1.41
C THR A 204 0.66 18.37 -0.89
N ARG A 205 0.87 19.30 0.05
CA ARG A 205 -0.20 20.06 0.66
C ARG A 205 -0.83 21.04 -0.31
N PHE A 206 -0.04 21.74 -1.12
CA PHE A 206 -0.53 22.57 -2.21
C PHE A 206 -1.40 21.78 -3.18
N MET A 207 -0.95 20.61 -3.61
CA MET A 207 -1.72 19.75 -4.53
C MET A 207 -3.04 19.27 -3.92
N LYS A 208 -3.03 18.92 -2.63
CA LYS A 208 -4.22 18.45 -1.91
C LYS A 208 -5.21 19.58 -1.63
N GLU A 209 -4.73 20.73 -1.18
CA GLU A 209 -5.59 21.82 -0.72
C GLU A 209 -6.05 22.70 -1.87
N LYS A 210 -5.14 23.05 -2.79
CA LYS A 210 -5.44 23.96 -3.90
C LYS A 210 -5.95 23.24 -5.14
N ILE A 211 -5.26 22.20 -5.58
CA ILE A 211 -5.62 21.47 -6.81
C ILE A 211 -6.68 20.40 -6.53
N ARG A 212 -6.92 20.07 -5.26
CA ARG A 212 -7.84 18.99 -4.84
C ARG A 212 -7.44 17.60 -5.35
N VAL A 213 -6.13 17.37 -5.56
CA VAL A 213 -5.62 16.07 -5.97
C VAL A 213 -4.90 15.40 -4.82
N ASN A 214 -5.28 14.15 -4.54
CA ASN A 214 -4.60 13.36 -3.54
C ASN A 214 -3.27 12.83 -4.10
N VAL A 215 -2.17 13.22 -3.48
CA VAL A 215 -0.82 12.79 -3.85
C VAL A 215 -0.09 12.29 -2.62
N ILE A 216 0.68 11.22 -2.79
CA ILE A 216 1.48 10.62 -1.72
C ILE A 216 2.82 11.36 -1.65
N ARG A 217 3.16 11.88 -0.46
CA ARG A 217 4.39 12.64 -0.22
C ARG A 217 5.65 11.86 -0.61
N GLU A 218 5.66 10.58 -0.33
CA GLU A 218 6.78 9.66 -0.61
C GLU A 218 7.07 9.59 -2.10
N ASN A 219 6.03 9.62 -2.96
CA ASN A 219 6.19 9.61 -4.41
C ASN A 219 6.82 10.92 -4.91
N ILE A 220 6.41 12.05 -4.36
CA ILE A 220 7.01 13.37 -4.67
C ILE A 220 8.47 13.40 -4.23
N SER A 221 8.74 12.97 -2.99
CA SER A 221 10.10 12.92 -2.44
C SER A 221 11.02 12.00 -3.25
N LEU A 222 10.51 10.84 -3.67
CA LEU A 222 11.27 9.89 -4.48
C LEU A 222 11.53 10.44 -5.89
N ALA A 223 10.53 11.07 -6.51
CA ALA A 223 10.66 11.68 -7.83
C ALA A 223 11.70 12.79 -7.84
N LEU A 224 11.63 13.73 -6.88
CA LEU A 224 12.61 14.80 -6.72
C LEU A 224 14.00 14.26 -6.37
N GLY A 225 14.07 13.26 -5.49
CA GLY A 225 15.33 12.63 -5.10
C GLY A 225 16.04 11.88 -6.23
N ARG A 226 15.30 11.35 -7.21
CA ARG A 226 15.85 10.75 -8.45
C ARG A 226 16.10 11.79 -9.55
N GLY A 227 15.44 12.93 -9.48
CA GLY A 227 15.48 14.00 -10.46
C GLY A 227 16.56 15.06 -10.18
N THR A 228 17.68 14.71 -9.54
CA THR A 228 18.72 15.68 -9.13
C THR A 228 19.31 16.52 -10.27
N LYS A 229 19.20 16.05 -11.52
CA LYS A 229 19.58 16.83 -12.70
C LYS A 229 18.60 17.96 -13.05
N TYR A 230 17.40 18.00 -12.45
CA TYR A 230 16.32 18.96 -12.72
C TYR A 230 16.04 19.89 -11.55
N VAL A 231 16.51 19.54 -10.37
CA VAL A 231 16.28 20.28 -9.14
C VAL A 231 17.57 20.37 -8.33
N ASP A 232 17.79 21.55 -7.76
CA ASP A 232 18.81 21.74 -6.75
C ASP A 232 18.23 21.35 -5.39
N ARG A 233 19.01 20.60 -4.61
CA ARG A 233 18.59 20.00 -3.35
C ARG A 233 19.43 20.60 -2.23
N SER A 234 18.78 21.37 -1.37
CA SER A 234 19.39 21.97 -0.18
C SER A 234 18.84 21.36 1.10
N PRO A 235 19.65 21.23 2.17
CA PRO A 235 19.13 20.89 3.47
C PRO A 235 18.18 22.00 3.94
N SER A 236 16.99 21.61 4.41
CA SER A 236 16.04 22.54 5.03
C SER A 236 16.47 22.86 6.47
N THR A 237 15.86 23.88 7.06
CA THR A 237 15.98 24.21 8.49
C THR A 237 15.59 23.04 9.40
N GLN A 238 14.73 22.14 8.91
CA GLN A 238 14.35 20.92 9.62
C GLN A 238 15.35 19.79 9.36
N ARG A 239 15.86 19.20 10.44
CA ARG A 239 16.82 18.07 10.39
C ARG A 239 16.26 16.91 9.59
N GLY A 240 17.01 16.49 8.56
CA GLY A 240 16.65 15.35 7.70
C GLY A 240 15.58 15.66 6.65
N VAL A 241 15.17 16.92 6.51
CA VAL A 241 14.28 17.38 5.45
C VAL A 241 15.09 18.14 4.40
N TYR A 242 14.75 17.96 3.14
CA TYR A 242 15.38 18.66 2.03
C TYR A 242 14.35 19.55 1.34
N SER A 243 14.78 20.75 1.01
CA SER A 243 14.09 21.69 0.14
C SER A 243 14.63 21.56 -1.28
N TYR A 244 13.75 21.76 -2.25
CA TYR A 244 14.07 21.62 -3.67
C TYR A 244 13.78 22.93 -4.38
N ARG A 245 14.71 23.33 -5.25
CA ARG A 245 14.59 24.47 -6.15
C ARG A 245 14.64 23.95 -7.58
N ILE A 246 13.79 24.46 -8.47
CA ILE A 246 13.84 24.06 -9.88
C ILE A 246 15.08 24.66 -10.58
N MET A 247 15.76 23.84 -11.38
CA MET A 247 16.89 24.27 -12.23
C MET A 247 16.42 24.52 -13.67
N VAL A 248 17.28 25.14 -14.49
CA VAL A 248 17.02 25.41 -15.92
C VAL A 248 16.66 24.14 -16.69
N SER A 249 17.33 23.03 -16.42
CA SER A 249 17.02 21.72 -16.99
C SER A 249 15.63 21.20 -16.59
N GLY A 250 15.17 21.53 -15.38
CA GLY A 250 13.83 21.22 -14.90
C GLY A 250 12.76 22.02 -15.63
N ASP A 251 13.00 23.30 -15.88
CA ASP A 251 12.11 24.13 -16.70
C ASP A 251 11.97 23.57 -18.12
N GLN A 252 13.09 23.20 -18.75
CA GLN A 252 13.07 22.59 -20.08
C GLN A 252 12.28 21.28 -20.12
N LEU A 253 12.39 20.45 -19.07
CA LEU A 253 11.61 19.22 -18.96
C LEU A 253 10.11 19.52 -18.80
N LEU A 254 9.77 20.50 -17.97
CA LEU A 254 8.40 20.92 -17.77
C LEU A 254 7.79 21.46 -19.07
N GLU A 255 8.50 22.31 -19.81
CA GLU A 255 8.04 22.83 -21.10
C GLU A 255 7.77 21.72 -22.12
N ARG A 256 8.64 20.71 -22.20
CA ARG A 256 8.42 19.54 -23.06
C ARG A 256 7.16 18.78 -22.63
N ALA A 257 6.97 18.57 -21.33
CA ALA A 257 5.78 17.90 -20.81
C ALA A 257 4.48 18.67 -21.14
N LEU A 258 4.50 20.00 -21.03
CA LEU A 258 3.36 20.86 -21.36
C LEU A 258 3.05 20.84 -22.88
N LYS A 259 4.08 20.83 -23.74
CA LYS A 259 3.91 20.70 -25.20
C LYS A 259 3.25 19.37 -25.57
N ILE A 260 3.69 18.26 -24.98
CA ILE A 260 3.12 16.93 -25.23
C ILE A 260 1.64 16.87 -24.81
N LEU A 261 1.29 17.48 -23.67
CA LEU A 261 -0.11 17.54 -23.23
C LEU A 261 -0.99 18.33 -24.20
N SER A 262 -0.48 19.46 -24.70
CA SER A 262 -1.21 20.31 -25.66
C SER A 262 -1.49 19.58 -26.99
N GLN A 263 -0.60 18.67 -27.41
CA GLN A 263 -0.77 17.89 -28.64
C GLN A 263 -1.78 16.75 -28.50
N ASN A 264 -2.01 16.27 -27.28
CA ASN A 264 -2.96 15.19 -27.02
C ASN A 264 -4.40 15.69 -26.82
N GLU A 265 -4.61 16.97 -26.51
CA GLU A 265 -5.95 17.58 -26.37
C GLU A 265 -6.56 18.00 -27.73
N GLY A 266 -5.76 18.03 -28.81
CA GLY A 266 -6.20 18.36 -30.17
C GLY A 266 -6.50 17.16 -31.07
N LYS A 267 -6.58 15.94 -30.51
CA LYS A 267 -6.97 14.69 -31.19
C LYS A 267 -8.19 14.10 -30.52
#